data_AF-A0A7C5JB24-F1
#
_entry.id   AF-A0A7C5JB24-F1
#
_cell.length_a   1.000
_cell.length_b   1.000
_cell.length_c   1.000
_cell.angle_alpha   90.00
_cell.angle_beta   90.00
_cell.angle_gamma   90.00
#
_symmetry.space_group_name_H-M   'P 1'
#
loop_
_entity.id
_entity.type
_entity.pdbx_description
1 polymer ?
#
loop_
_entity_poly.entity_id
_entity_poly.type
_entity_poly.pdbx_seq_one_letter_code
_entity_poly.pdbx_strand_id
1 'polypeptide(L)'
;RKTPIQWLKKNLPNNMSAGDTVAITGHSLGGAISPVLAQALKDYQEAWNTNGISLNIAAYLFAGHTPGDTVYRDYVQSSLSKIESTVNLYDVVPHAWSLCPTSSPVCLEKIRSLYESVMPEIVNKEDATVSTMCDWAIDKSKKATLDGSTASVNYSRWTNEIKLEGDLEKANPQVVEKLLSGLRFLKTVSHVKASLAVICDTNDENQIDNCLEYFSCFMVIMGGQHVAQYRIKVFKDDAFSNDLKAIFDLSKEFDELYGGIVLSKLFSLLANWKKAVTQNKGSR
;
A
#
# COMPACT_ATOMS: atom_id res chain seq x y z
N ARG A 1 11.08 -18.16 -18.45
CA ARG A 1 11.29 -17.81 -17.01
C ARG A 1 10.87 -19.02 -16.17
N LYS A 2 11.60 -19.36 -15.11
CA LYS A 2 11.19 -20.45 -14.19
C LYS A 2 10.18 -19.91 -13.19
N THR A 3 9.22 -20.73 -12.78
CA THR A 3 8.33 -20.41 -11.66
C THR A 3 9.09 -20.49 -10.33
N PRO A 4 8.62 -19.85 -9.24
CA PRO A 4 9.24 -19.97 -7.92
C PRO A 4 9.43 -21.42 -7.47
N ILE A 5 8.43 -22.28 -7.69
CA ILE A 5 8.51 -23.72 -7.40
C ILE A 5 9.61 -24.41 -8.22
N GLN A 6 9.70 -24.13 -9.52
CA GLN A 6 10.76 -24.70 -10.37
C GLN A 6 12.16 -24.21 -9.95
N TRP A 7 12.25 -22.98 -9.45
CA TRP A 7 13.49 -22.44 -8.92
C TRP A 7 13.88 -23.13 -7.62
N LEU A 8 12.94 -23.30 -6.66
CA LEU A 8 13.20 -23.99 -5.39
C LEU A 8 13.64 -25.43 -5.64
N LYS A 9 12.92 -26.20 -6.46
CA LYS A 9 13.30 -27.58 -6.84
C LYS A 9 14.74 -27.70 -7.32
N LYS A 10 15.22 -26.71 -8.08
CA LYS A 10 16.56 -26.73 -8.65
C LYS A 10 17.64 -26.26 -7.67
N ASN A 11 17.32 -25.28 -6.83
CA ASN A 11 18.32 -24.52 -6.09
C ASN A 11 18.28 -24.72 -4.57
N LEU A 12 17.37 -25.55 -4.07
CA LEU A 12 17.41 -25.92 -2.66
C LEU A 12 18.75 -26.61 -2.33
N PRO A 13 19.41 -26.22 -1.23
CA PRO A 13 20.66 -26.85 -0.82
C PRO A 13 20.44 -28.34 -0.51
N ASN A 14 21.35 -29.19 -0.98
CA ASN A 14 21.30 -30.64 -0.73
C ASN A 14 21.60 -31.02 0.73
N ASN A 15 22.12 -30.08 1.53
CA ASN A 15 22.48 -30.25 2.93
C ASN A 15 21.41 -29.73 3.90
N MET A 16 20.20 -29.45 3.42
CA MET A 16 19.11 -29.05 4.33
C MET A 16 18.72 -30.21 5.25
N SER A 17 18.38 -29.85 6.49
CA SER A 17 17.96 -30.76 7.55
C SER A 17 16.51 -30.52 7.96
N ALA A 18 15.90 -31.52 8.61
CA ALA A 18 14.58 -31.34 9.20
C ALA A 18 14.61 -30.17 10.21
N GLY A 19 13.66 -29.24 10.10
CA GLY A 19 13.61 -28.03 10.91
C GLY A 19 14.32 -26.81 10.31
N ASP A 20 15.06 -26.96 9.21
CA ASP A 20 15.57 -25.80 8.46
C ASP A 20 14.41 -24.93 7.97
N THR A 21 14.66 -23.62 7.89
CA THR A 21 13.62 -22.63 7.61
C THR A 21 13.77 -22.02 6.23
N VAL A 22 12.71 -22.08 5.43
CA VAL A 22 12.54 -21.23 4.25
C VAL A 22 11.82 -19.96 4.70
N ALA A 23 12.53 -18.82 4.66
CA ALA A 23 11.98 -17.52 4.99
C ALA A 23 11.53 -16.78 3.73
N ILE A 24 10.27 -16.34 3.72
CA ILE A 24 9.70 -15.52 2.66
C ILE A 24 9.55 -14.11 3.20
N THR A 25 10.05 -13.12 2.46
CA THR A 25 9.98 -11.71 2.86
C THR A 25 9.51 -10.84 1.72
N GLY A 26 8.95 -9.69 2.05
CA GLY A 26 8.54 -8.70 1.06
C GLY A 26 8.17 -7.37 1.68
N HIS A 27 8.28 -6.31 0.89
CA HIS A 27 7.89 -4.94 1.24
C HIS A 27 6.72 -4.49 0.35
N SER A 28 5.87 -3.60 0.84
CA SER A 28 4.72 -3.03 0.10
C SER A 28 3.75 -4.11 -0.39
N LEU A 29 3.42 -4.15 -1.68
CA LEU A 29 2.69 -5.25 -2.31
C LEU A 29 3.37 -6.62 -2.04
N GLY A 30 4.70 -6.67 -2.01
CA GLY A 30 5.44 -7.85 -1.60
C GLY A 30 5.14 -8.26 -0.16
N GLY A 31 4.97 -7.33 0.76
CA GLY A 31 4.57 -7.62 2.15
C GLY A 31 3.19 -8.25 2.27
N ALA A 32 2.28 -7.96 1.33
CA ALA A 32 0.96 -8.59 1.25
C ALA A 32 0.98 -9.94 0.51
N ILE A 33 1.84 -10.12 -0.49
CA ILE A 33 1.94 -11.36 -1.27
C ILE A 33 2.80 -12.43 -0.57
N SER A 34 3.84 -12.04 0.16
CA SER A 34 4.73 -12.95 0.88
C SER A 34 4.05 -13.95 1.81
N PRO A 35 3.03 -13.59 2.63
CA PRO A 35 2.32 -14.58 3.44
C PRO A 35 1.47 -15.54 2.58
N VAL A 36 0.93 -15.07 1.45
CA VAL A 36 0.21 -15.92 0.48
C VAL A 36 1.16 -16.93 -0.16
N LEU A 37 2.35 -16.47 -0.57
CA LEU A 37 3.38 -17.35 -1.13
C LEU A 37 3.91 -18.32 -0.08
N ALA A 38 4.16 -17.87 1.16
CA ALA A 38 4.58 -18.72 2.26
C ALA A 38 3.55 -19.83 2.53
N GLN A 39 2.27 -19.47 2.61
CA GLN A 39 1.19 -20.45 2.76
C GLN A 39 1.14 -21.45 1.60
N ALA A 40 1.21 -20.97 0.35
CA ALA A 40 1.22 -21.85 -0.81
C ALA A 40 2.44 -22.80 -0.81
N LEU A 41 3.61 -22.32 -0.39
CA LEU A 41 4.79 -23.17 -0.25
C LEU A 41 4.62 -24.19 0.89
N LYS A 42 3.94 -23.84 1.97
CA LYS A 42 3.62 -24.78 3.06
C LYS A 42 2.66 -25.87 2.58
N ASP A 43 1.57 -25.49 1.92
CA ASP A 43 0.51 -26.40 1.46
C ASP A 43 1.01 -27.36 0.37
N TYR A 44 1.93 -26.89 -0.47
CA TYR A 44 2.49 -27.68 -1.57
C TYR A 44 3.94 -28.12 -1.31
N GLN A 45 4.36 -28.28 -0.06
CA GLN A 45 5.75 -28.61 0.29
C GLN A 45 6.26 -29.87 -0.41
N GLU A 46 5.45 -30.94 -0.46
CA GLU A 46 5.79 -32.19 -1.16
C GLU A 46 6.04 -31.97 -2.66
N ALA A 47 5.39 -30.98 -3.26
CA ALA A 47 5.52 -30.73 -4.67
C ALA A 47 6.87 -30.10 -5.01
N TRP A 48 7.56 -29.41 -4.10
CA TRP A 48 8.83 -28.71 -4.37
C TRP A 48 10.02 -29.16 -3.52
N ASN A 49 9.78 -29.80 -2.38
CA ASN A 49 10.80 -30.35 -1.50
C ASN A 49 10.93 -31.86 -1.71
N THR A 50 11.63 -32.24 -2.78
CA THR A 50 11.76 -33.63 -3.22
C THR A 50 12.61 -34.50 -2.31
N ASN A 51 13.29 -33.90 -1.33
CA ASN A 51 14.16 -34.62 -0.38
C ASN A 51 13.37 -35.24 0.79
N GLY A 52 12.06 -34.98 0.89
CA GLY A 52 11.17 -35.57 1.90
C GLY A 52 11.42 -35.08 3.33
N ILE A 53 12.34 -34.13 3.54
CA ILE A 53 12.61 -33.53 4.84
C ILE A 53 11.51 -32.52 5.22
N SER A 54 11.09 -32.46 6.48
CA SER A 54 10.12 -31.43 6.89
C SER A 54 10.84 -30.10 7.10
N LEU A 55 10.49 -29.09 6.31
CA LEU A 55 11.04 -27.73 6.44
C LEU A 55 10.04 -26.80 7.11
N ASN A 56 10.56 -25.91 7.96
CA ASN A 56 9.82 -24.80 8.50
C ASN A 56 9.62 -23.73 7.42
N ILE A 57 8.42 -23.15 7.40
CA ILE A 57 8.11 -22.01 6.53
C ILE A 57 7.83 -20.81 7.43
N ALA A 58 8.53 -19.71 7.19
CA ALA A 58 8.40 -18.47 7.95
C ALA A 58 8.16 -17.28 7.02
N ALA A 59 7.42 -16.28 7.50
CA ALA A 59 7.12 -15.06 6.75
C ALA A 59 7.52 -13.81 7.54
N TYR A 60 8.29 -12.92 6.90
CA TYR A 60 8.73 -11.63 7.44
C TYR A 60 8.19 -10.51 6.54
N LEU A 61 7.24 -9.74 7.04
CA LEU A 61 6.38 -8.89 6.21
C LEU A 61 6.60 -7.43 6.55
N PHE A 62 6.84 -6.59 5.56
CA PHE A 62 7.07 -5.16 5.77
C PHE A 62 6.09 -4.34 4.95
N ALA A 63 5.47 -3.32 5.55
CA ALA A 63 4.67 -2.33 4.83
C ALA A 63 3.53 -2.91 3.95
N GLY A 64 3.07 -4.13 4.25
CA GLY A 64 2.02 -4.80 3.49
C GLY A 64 0.64 -4.39 3.98
N HIS A 65 -0.30 -4.20 3.04
CA HIS A 65 -1.74 -4.12 3.32
C HIS A 65 -2.31 -5.50 3.70
N THR A 66 -3.54 -5.55 4.22
CA THR A 66 -4.17 -6.83 4.62
C THR A 66 -4.38 -7.75 3.40
N PRO A 67 -3.85 -8.99 3.42
CA PRO A 67 -3.99 -9.92 2.30
C PRO A 67 -5.34 -10.64 2.26
N GLY A 68 -6.10 -10.66 3.36
CA GLY A 68 -7.35 -11.38 3.48
C GLY A 68 -8.14 -11.03 4.74
N ASP A 69 -9.18 -11.82 4.99
CA ASP A 69 -10.03 -11.69 6.16
C ASP A 69 -9.46 -12.39 7.40
N THR A 70 -10.25 -12.40 8.48
CA THR A 70 -9.91 -13.07 9.74
C THR A 70 -9.71 -14.58 9.56
N VAL A 71 -10.50 -15.24 8.71
CA VAL A 71 -10.39 -16.69 8.46
C VAL A 71 -9.06 -17.02 7.77
N TYR A 72 -8.71 -16.25 6.73
CA TYR A 72 -7.43 -16.37 6.06
C TYR A 72 -6.26 -16.10 7.02
N ARG A 73 -6.34 -15.02 7.80
CA ARG A 73 -5.32 -14.69 8.81
C ARG A 73 -5.09 -15.86 9.76
N ASP A 74 -6.16 -16.40 10.35
CA ASP A 74 -6.07 -17.47 11.35
C ASP A 74 -5.52 -18.76 10.75
N TYR A 75 -5.94 -19.11 9.52
CA TYR A 75 -5.37 -20.22 8.78
C TYR A 75 -3.84 -20.08 8.62
N VAL A 76 -3.37 -18.93 8.14
CA VAL A 76 -1.94 -18.70 7.92
C VAL A 76 -1.15 -18.66 9.22
N GLN A 77 -1.68 -18.03 10.27
CA GLN A 77 -1.00 -17.96 11.56
C GLN A 77 -0.87 -19.32 12.25
N SER A 78 -1.82 -20.23 12.00
CA SER A 78 -1.81 -21.59 12.58
C SER A 78 -0.88 -22.56 11.84
N SER A 79 -0.58 -22.30 10.57
CA SER A 79 0.13 -23.25 9.68
C SER A 79 1.63 -22.96 9.55
N LEU A 80 2.01 -21.67 9.60
CA LEU A 80 3.40 -21.24 9.43
C LEU A 80 4.14 -21.33 10.75
N SER A 81 5.43 -21.66 10.67
CA SER A 81 6.30 -21.74 11.86
C SER A 81 6.50 -20.37 12.52
N LYS A 82 6.45 -19.29 11.73
CA LYS A 82 6.55 -17.92 12.20
C LYS A 82 5.93 -16.97 11.18
N ILE A 83 5.20 -15.99 11.69
CA ILE A 83 4.84 -14.78 10.94
C ILE A 83 5.24 -13.56 11.77
N GLU A 84 6.00 -12.67 11.16
CA GLU A 84 6.43 -11.42 11.78
C GLU A 84 6.11 -10.30 10.81
N SER A 85 5.14 -9.45 11.16
CA SER A 85 4.77 -8.31 10.34
C SER A 85 5.20 -7.03 11.03
N THR A 86 5.90 -6.18 10.28
CA THR A 86 6.34 -4.86 10.72
C THR A 86 5.61 -3.79 9.92
N VAL A 87 5.00 -2.84 10.63
CA VAL A 87 4.25 -1.73 10.06
C VAL A 87 4.68 -0.40 10.67
N ASN A 88 4.76 0.64 9.87
CA ASN A 88 4.86 2.02 10.32
C ASN A 88 3.44 2.58 10.45
N LEU A 89 3.11 3.15 11.61
CA LEU A 89 1.79 3.71 11.89
C LEU A 89 1.46 4.94 11.03
N TYR A 90 2.47 5.58 10.43
CA TYR A 90 2.30 6.68 9.49
C TYR A 90 2.41 6.25 8.02
N ASP A 91 2.59 4.96 7.73
CA ASP A 91 2.56 4.45 6.36
C ASP A 91 1.12 4.14 5.95
N VAL A 92 0.64 4.72 4.85
CA VAL A 92 -0.74 4.52 4.38
C VAL A 92 -1.02 3.08 3.94
N VAL A 93 -0.01 2.32 3.51
CA VAL A 93 -0.24 1.03 2.84
C VAL A 93 -0.79 -0.01 3.81
N PRO A 94 -0.24 -0.21 5.03
CA PRO A 94 -0.81 -1.11 6.03
C PRO A 94 -2.27 -0.84 6.43
N HIS A 95 -2.75 0.39 6.24
CA HIS A 95 -4.12 0.79 6.60
C HIS A 95 -5.17 0.17 5.69
N ALA A 96 -4.83 -0.20 4.45
CA ALA A 96 -5.72 -0.93 3.58
C ALA A 96 -5.72 -2.44 3.93
N TRP A 97 -6.80 -3.19 3.75
CA TRP A 97 -8.16 -2.80 3.38
C TRP A 97 -9.12 -2.85 4.59
N SER A 98 -8.58 -2.95 5.80
CA SER A 98 -9.38 -3.01 7.03
C SER A 98 -10.10 -1.69 7.28
N LEU A 99 -11.42 -1.75 7.42
CA LEU A 99 -12.20 -0.65 7.98
C LEU A 99 -11.92 -0.60 9.48
N CYS A 100 -11.95 0.58 10.11
CA CYS A 100 -11.64 0.69 11.53
C CYS A 100 -12.68 -0.05 12.39
N PRO A 101 -12.37 -1.22 13.01
CA PRO A 101 -13.06 -1.57 14.24
C PRO A 101 -12.71 -0.48 15.27
N THR A 102 -13.57 -0.29 16.28
CA THR A 102 -13.55 0.82 17.26
C THR A 102 -12.23 1.04 18.02
N SER A 103 -11.17 0.26 17.79
CA SER A 103 -9.87 0.36 18.47
C SER A 103 -8.63 0.09 17.59
N SER A 104 -8.73 -0.10 16.26
CA SER A 104 -7.52 -0.32 15.44
C SER A 104 -6.79 1.00 15.16
N PRO A 105 -5.48 1.11 15.43
CA PRO A 105 -4.68 2.26 15.00
C PRO A 105 -4.32 2.22 13.50
N VAL A 106 -4.50 1.07 12.84
CA VAL A 106 -4.14 0.83 11.43
C VAL A 106 -5.40 0.39 10.67
N CYS A 107 -6.00 1.33 9.94
CA CYS A 107 -7.23 1.14 9.16
C CYS A 107 -7.47 2.30 8.18
N LEU A 108 -8.28 2.08 7.16
CA LEU A 108 -8.51 3.01 6.04
C LEU A 108 -8.96 4.41 6.49
N GLU A 109 -9.88 4.50 7.45
CA GLU A 109 -10.43 5.78 7.91
C GLU A 109 -9.39 6.66 8.61
N LYS A 110 -8.28 6.08 9.10
CA LYS A 110 -7.18 6.84 9.71
C LYS A 110 -6.28 7.53 8.71
N ILE A 111 -6.27 7.12 7.43
CA ILE A 111 -5.35 7.65 6.41
C ILE A 111 -5.45 9.18 6.31
N ARG A 112 -6.66 9.74 6.41
CA ARG A 112 -6.89 11.20 6.31
C ARG A 112 -6.13 12.01 7.36
N SER A 113 -6.04 11.48 8.57
CA SER A 113 -5.46 12.18 9.70
C SER A 113 -3.99 11.86 9.95
N LEU A 114 -3.39 10.94 9.17
CA LEU A 114 -2.02 10.48 9.42
C LEU A 114 -0.99 11.61 9.41
N TYR A 115 -1.19 12.60 8.54
CA TYR A 115 -0.21 13.66 8.28
C TYR A 115 -0.69 15.06 8.70
N GLU A 116 -1.84 15.19 9.36
CA GLU A 116 -2.44 16.49 9.72
C GLU A 116 -1.44 17.46 10.37
N SER A 117 -0.52 16.96 11.21
CA SER A 117 0.47 17.78 11.91
C SER A 117 1.58 18.37 11.03
N VAL A 118 1.78 17.83 9.82
CA VAL A 118 2.87 18.22 8.89
C VAL A 118 2.37 18.64 7.51
N MET A 119 1.05 18.53 7.26
CA MET A 119 0.42 19.01 6.04
C MET A 119 0.17 20.53 6.09
N PRO A 120 0.05 21.19 4.92
CA PRO A 120 -0.47 22.57 4.85
C PRO A 120 -1.86 22.68 5.47
N GLU A 121 -2.19 23.85 6.01
CA GLU A 121 -3.56 24.14 6.46
C GLU A 121 -4.51 24.11 5.26
N ILE A 122 -5.66 23.45 5.41
CA ILE A 122 -6.63 23.29 4.33
C ILE A 122 -7.46 24.57 4.21
N VAL A 123 -7.35 25.25 3.07
CA VAL A 123 -8.18 26.40 2.72
C VAL A 123 -9.04 26.03 1.50
N ASN A 124 -10.35 25.88 1.65
CA ASN A 124 -11.28 25.61 0.52
C ASN A 124 -11.08 24.27 -0.23
N LYS A 125 -11.28 23.13 0.46
CA LYS A 125 -11.31 21.77 -0.12
C LYS A 125 -10.01 21.33 -0.83
N GLU A 126 -8.86 21.89 -0.46
CA GLU A 126 -7.56 21.52 -1.07
C GLU A 126 -7.21 20.04 -0.86
N ASP A 127 -7.77 19.40 0.16
CA ASP A 127 -7.63 17.98 0.41
C ASP A 127 -8.47 17.08 -0.52
N ALA A 128 -9.29 17.65 -1.42
CA ALA A 128 -10.31 16.91 -2.17
C ALA A 128 -9.78 15.67 -2.90
N THR A 129 -8.57 15.74 -3.46
CA THR A 129 -7.94 14.58 -4.13
C THR A 129 -7.67 13.45 -3.13
N VAL A 130 -7.04 13.74 -2.00
CA VAL A 130 -6.73 12.77 -0.94
C VAL A 130 -8.01 12.24 -0.30
N SER A 131 -8.96 13.13 0.01
CA SER A 131 -10.23 12.76 0.63
C SER A 131 -11.08 11.88 -0.28
N THR A 132 -11.14 12.16 -1.58
CA THR A 132 -11.84 11.33 -2.58
C THR A 132 -11.18 9.95 -2.72
N MET A 133 -9.84 9.88 -2.70
CA MET A 133 -9.12 8.60 -2.70
C MET A 133 -9.45 7.74 -1.47
N CYS A 134 -9.47 8.36 -0.29
CA CYS A 134 -9.81 7.68 0.95
C CYS A 134 -11.26 7.17 0.93
N ASP A 135 -12.24 8.01 0.52
CA ASP A 135 -13.64 7.57 0.43
C ASP A 135 -13.81 6.44 -0.56
N TRP A 136 -13.14 6.51 -1.71
CA TRP A 136 -13.17 5.45 -2.72
C TRP A 136 -12.64 4.13 -2.14
N ALA A 137 -11.50 4.16 -1.44
CA ALA A 137 -10.93 2.97 -0.82
C ALA A 137 -11.84 2.37 0.27
N ILE A 138 -12.45 3.23 1.09
CA ILE A 138 -13.44 2.84 2.11
C ILE A 138 -14.67 2.20 1.47
N ASP A 139 -15.23 2.81 0.42
CA ASP A 139 -16.38 2.27 -0.32
C ASP A 139 -16.05 0.92 -0.98
N LYS A 140 -14.83 0.75 -1.51
CA LYS A 140 -14.36 -0.52 -2.06
C LYS A 140 -14.29 -1.60 -0.99
N SER A 141 -13.72 -1.29 0.18
CA SER A 141 -13.69 -2.23 1.30
C SER A 141 -15.11 -2.60 1.79
N LYS A 142 -16.01 -1.61 1.90
CA LYS A 142 -17.44 -1.83 2.24
C LYS A 142 -18.23 -2.62 1.20
N LYS A 143 -17.81 -2.66 -0.07
CA LYS A 143 -18.48 -3.45 -1.12
C LYS A 143 -17.95 -4.87 -1.20
N ALA A 144 -16.66 -5.07 -0.91
CA ALA A 144 -16.09 -6.40 -0.78
C ALA A 144 -16.80 -7.23 0.32
N THR A 145 -17.43 -6.58 1.31
CA THR A 145 -18.24 -7.25 2.33
C THR A 145 -19.66 -7.63 1.89
N LEU A 146 -20.12 -7.23 0.69
CA LEU A 146 -21.54 -7.30 0.27
C LEU A 146 -21.83 -8.18 -0.95
N ASP A 147 -20.82 -8.77 -1.61
CA ASP A 147 -20.98 -9.56 -2.85
C ASP A 147 -21.53 -11.01 -2.64
N GLY A 148 -22.48 -11.17 -1.72
CA GLY A 148 -23.35 -12.36 -1.66
C GLY A 148 -22.91 -13.52 -0.76
N SER A 149 -21.76 -13.42 -0.07
CA SER A 149 -21.52 -14.24 1.13
C SER A 149 -22.13 -13.53 2.34
N THR A 150 -22.87 -14.25 3.17
CA THR A 150 -23.47 -13.73 4.42
C THR A 150 -22.43 -13.36 5.49
N ALA A 151 -21.15 -13.51 5.20
CA ALA A 151 -20.05 -13.12 6.07
C ALA A 151 -19.43 -11.83 5.53
N SER A 152 -19.60 -10.73 6.26
CA SER A 152 -18.85 -9.50 6.02
C SER A 152 -17.35 -9.84 5.96
N VAL A 153 -16.70 -9.63 4.82
CA VAL A 153 -15.24 -9.76 4.67
C VAL A 153 -14.54 -8.78 5.61
N ASN A 154 -14.24 -9.24 6.83
CA ASN A 154 -13.56 -8.44 7.82
C ASN A 154 -12.05 -8.58 7.59
N TYR A 155 -11.54 -7.78 6.65
CA TYR A 155 -10.11 -7.66 6.39
C TYR A 155 -9.37 -7.41 7.69
N SER A 156 -8.41 -8.28 8.02
CA SER A 156 -7.73 -8.23 9.31
C SER A 156 -6.23 -8.11 9.14
N ARG A 157 -5.64 -7.26 9.99
CA ARG A 157 -4.20 -7.25 10.27
C ARG A 157 -3.79 -8.53 11.02
N TRP A 158 -2.49 -8.82 11.04
CA TRP A 158 -1.91 -9.90 11.84
C TRP A 158 -2.04 -9.62 13.34
N THR A 159 -2.10 -10.65 14.18
CA THR A 159 -2.30 -10.45 15.63
C THR A 159 -1.08 -9.86 16.34
N ASN A 160 0.14 -10.15 15.87
CA ASN A 160 1.40 -9.82 16.54
C ASN A 160 2.29 -8.94 15.66
N GLU A 161 1.80 -7.75 15.31
CA GLU A 161 2.56 -6.80 14.49
C GLU A 161 3.55 -5.98 15.32
N ILE A 162 4.78 -5.86 14.80
CA ILE A 162 5.74 -4.86 15.24
C ILE A 162 5.29 -3.52 14.67
N LYS A 163 4.95 -2.58 15.56
CA LYS A 163 4.52 -1.24 15.19
C LYS A 163 5.69 -0.28 15.37
N LEU A 164 5.98 0.45 14.31
CA LEU A 164 6.96 1.52 14.27
C LEU A 164 6.23 2.85 14.20
N GLU A 165 6.83 3.87 14.78
CA GLU A 165 6.46 5.26 14.56
C GLU A 165 7.58 5.90 13.75
N GLY A 166 7.30 6.16 12.47
CA GLY A 166 8.18 6.94 11.62
C GLY A 166 8.26 8.39 12.10
N ASP A 167 9.37 9.05 11.82
CA ASP A 167 9.50 10.48 12.12
C ASP A 167 8.66 11.27 11.10
N LEU A 168 7.72 12.10 11.60
CA LEU A 168 6.90 12.97 10.77
C LEU A 168 7.63 14.29 10.53
N GLU A 169 7.92 14.57 9.26
CA GLU A 169 8.56 15.80 8.82
C GLU A 169 7.73 16.43 7.69
N LYS A 170 7.81 17.76 7.59
CA LYS A 170 7.20 18.48 6.46
C LYS A 170 7.86 18.05 5.15
N ALA A 171 7.07 17.97 4.09
CA ALA A 171 7.59 17.68 2.76
C ALA A 171 8.63 18.73 2.33
N ASN A 172 9.72 18.29 1.69
CA ASN A 172 10.70 19.20 1.11
C ASN A 172 10.05 19.98 -0.05
N PRO A 173 10.00 21.32 0.00
CA PRO A 173 9.33 22.13 -1.01
C PRO A 173 9.83 21.92 -2.45
N GLN A 174 11.13 21.64 -2.62
CA GLN A 174 11.70 21.40 -3.95
C GLN A 174 11.21 20.07 -4.54
N VAL A 175 11.03 19.05 -3.71
CA VAL A 175 10.49 17.75 -4.13
C VAL A 175 9.00 17.87 -4.44
N VAL A 176 8.26 18.64 -3.63
CA VAL A 176 6.85 18.95 -3.87
C VAL A 176 6.67 19.66 -5.21
N GLU A 177 7.45 20.72 -5.49
CA GLU A 177 7.35 21.45 -6.77
C GLU A 177 7.70 20.58 -7.97
N LYS A 178 8.70 19.69 -7.85
CA LYS A 178 9.03 18.73 -8.93
C LYS A 178 7.84 17.82 -9.25
N LEU A 179 7.18 17.27 -8.22
CA LEU A 179 5.99 16.43 -8.40
C LEU A 179 4.81 17.24 -8.96
N LEU A 180 4.57 18.43 -8.41
CA LEU A 180 3.49 19.32 -8.82
C LEU A 180 3.63 19.74 -10.29
N SER A 181 4.83 20.05 -10.75
CA SER A 181 5.11 20.33 -12.17
C SER A 181 4.70 19.17 -13.08
N GLY A 182 5.03 17.93 -12.71
CA GLY A 182 4.59 16.73 -13.43
C GLY A 182 3.07 16.57 -13.44
N LEU A 183 2.40 16.84 -12.31
CA LEU A 183 0.93 16.80 -12.22
C LEU A 183 0.26 17.90 -13.03
N ARG A 184 0.83 19.11 -13.06
CA ARG A 184 0.37 20.22 -13.91
C ARG A 184 0.48 19.86 -15.39
N PHE A 185 1.56 19.18 -15.79
CA PHE A 185 1.67 18.64 -17.14
C PHE A 185 0.56 17.60 -17.42
N LEU A 186 0.32 16.64 -16.52
CA LEU A 186 -0.77 15.67 -16.69
C LEU A 186 -2.15 16.33 -16.77
N LYS A 187 -2.38 17.41 -16.01
CA LYS A 187 -3.62 18.21 -16.05
C LYS A 187 -3.90 18.78 -17.44
N THR A 188 -2.89 18.97 -18.30
CA THR A 188 -3.12 19.42 -19.70
C THR A 188 -3.83 18.38 -20.57
N VAL A 189 -3.82 17.10 -20.16
CA VAL A 189 -4.52 16.03 -20.85
C VAL A 189 -6.04 16.12 -20.58
N SER A 190 -6.84 16.22 -21.63
CA SER A 190 -8.27 16.60 -21.55
C SER A 190 -9.10 15.74 -20.59
N HIS A 191 -8.95 14.42 -20.62
CA HIS A 191 -9.70 13.53 -19.72
C HIS A 191 -9.20 13.59 -18.27
N VAL A 192 -7.92 13.90 -18.06
CA VAL A 192 -7.34 14.12 -16.72
C VAL A 192 -7.90 15.41 -16.14
N LYS A 193 -7.89 16.50 -16.91
CA LYS A 193 -8.51 17.78 -16.53
C LYS A 193 -9.96 17.61 -16.09
N ALA A 194 -10.77 16.94 -16.93
CA ALA A 194 -12.17 16.69 -16.63
C ALA A 194 -12.36 15.82 -15.38
N SER A 195 -11.44 14.88 -15.12
CA SER A 195 -11.47 14.05 -13.92
C SER A 195 -11.13 14.86 -12.67
N LEU A 196 -10.10 15.70 -12.73
CA LEU A 196 -9.69 16.58 -11.64
C LEU A 196 -10.77 17.59 -11.29
N ALA A 197 -11.47 18.16 -12.28
CA ALA A 197 -12.59 19.07 -12.02
C ALA A 197 -13.71 18.41 -11.21
N VAL A 198 -13.99 17.14 -11.48
CA VAL A 198 -14.98 16.33 -10.74
C VAL A 198 -14.47 16.02 -9.33
N ILE A 199 -13.21 15.61 -9.21
CA ILE A 199 -12.60 15.28 -7.91
C ILE A 199 -12.56 16.51 -6.99
N CYS A 200 -12.19 17.68 -7.53
CA CYS A 200 -12.05 18.92 -6.80
C CYS A 200 -13.36 19.72 -6.66
N ASP A 201 -14.46 19.24 -7.26
CA ASP A 201 -15.77 19.94 -7.34
C ASP A 201 -15.68 21.38 -7.88
N THR A 202 -14.82 21.62 -8.87
CA THR A 202 -14.56 22.96 -9.40
C THR A 202 -14.01 22.90 -10.82
N ASN A 203 -14.27 23.94 -11.61
CA ASN A 203 -13.59 24.15 -12.90
C ASN A 203 -12.53 25.26 -12.81
N ASP A 204 -12.33 25.84 -11.63
CA ASP A 204 -11.29 26.86 -11.39
C ASP A 204 -9.92 26.18 -11.40
N GLU A 205 -9.07 26.59 -12.34
CA GLU A 205 -7.71 26.07 -12.51
C GLU A 205 -6.83 26.30 -11.27
N ASN A 206 -6.99 27.43 -10.60
CA ASN A 206 -6.22 27.74 -9.40
C ASN A 206 -6.61 26.81 -8.25
N GLN A 207 -7.91 26.56 -8.09
CA GLN A 207 -8.39 25.64 -7.05
C GLN A 207 -7.96 24.19 -7.33
N ILE A 208 -7.96 23.77 -8.60
CA ILE A 208 -7.41 22.45 -9.00
C ILE A 208 -5.91 22.40 -8.69
N ASP A 209 -5.16 23.46 -8.96
CA ASP A 209 -3.72 23.50 -8.65
C ASP A 209 -3.45 23.42 -7.15
N ASN A 210 -4.23 24.10 -6.30
CA ASN A 210 -4.09 23.94 -4.86
C ASN A 210 -4.41 22.50 -4.40
N CYS A 211 -5.41 21.85 -5.02
CA CYS A 211 -5.70 20.43 -4.74
C CYS A 211 -4.54 19.50 -5.14
N LEU A 212 -3.85 19.81 -6.24
CA LEU A 212 -2.67 19.05 -6.69
C LEU A 212 -1.45 19.34 -5.84
N GLU A 213 -1.27 20.56 -5.33
CA GLU A 213 -0.20 20.91 -4.39
C GLU A 213 -0.36 20.16 -3.07
N TYR A 214 -1.57 20.18 -2.48
CA TYR A 214 -1.87 19.40 -1.28
C TYR A 214 -1.64 17.89 -1.51
N PHE A 215 -2.13 17.36 -2.64
CA PHE A 215 -1.87 15.97 -3.03
C PHE A 215 -0.37 15.67 -3.18
N SER A 216 0.42 16.60 -3.70
CA SER A 216 1.87 16.43 -3.85
C SER A 216 2.57 16.35 -2.50
N CYS A 217 2.22 17.23 -1.56
CA CYS A 217 2.70 17.17 -0.18
C CYS A 217 2.39 15.80 0.45
N PHE A 218 1.15 15.32 0.30
CA PHE A 218 0.72 14.02 0.80
C PHE A 218 1.55 12.88 0.21
N MET A 219 1.75 12.85 -1.11
CA MET A 219 2.52 11.81 -1.80
C MET A 219 4.00 11.78 -1.38
N VAL A 220 4.62 12.96 -1.18
CA VAL A 220 6.02 13.05 -0.72
C VAL A 220 6.18 12.49 0.69
N ILE A 221 5.30 12.88 1.62
CA ILE A 221 5.33 12.38 3.00
C ILE A 221 5.04 10.87 3.00
N MET A 222 4.03 10.43 2.25
CA MET A 222 3.68 9.02 2.10
C MET A 222 4.86 8.17 1.62
N GLY A 223 5.57 8.60 0.58
CA GLY A 223 6.75 7.90 0.07
C GLY A 223 7.86 7.76 1.13
N GLY A 224 8.08 8.82 1.91
CA GLY A 224 9.02 8.81 3.04
C GLY A 224 8.62 7.80 4.13
N GLN A 225 7.34 7.80 4.53
CA GLN A 225 6.83 6.89 5.55
C GLN A 225 6.81 5.42 5.09
N HIS A 226 6.53 5.19 3.81
CA HIS A 226 6.42 3.85 3.24
C HIS A 226 7.77 3.16 3.02
N VAL A 227 8.81 3.92 2.64
CA VAL A 227 10.12 3.36 2.29
C VAL A 227 11.21 3.78 3.28
N ALA A 228 11.43 5.09 3.44
CA ALA A 228 12.58 5.60 4.18
C ALA A 228 12.54 5.27 5.68
N GLN A 229 11.36 5.30 6.30
CA GLN A 229 11.23 5.03 7.73
C GLN A 229 11.51 3.57 8.10
N TYR A 230 11.09 2.61 7.27
CA TYR A 230 11.46 1.20 7.49
C TYR A 230 12.96 0.98 7.34
N ARG A 231 13.60 1.64 6.37
CA ARG A 231 15.06 1.65 6.23
C ARG A 231 15.76 2.13 7.52
N ILE A 232 15.33 3.27 8.06
CA ILE A 232 15.94 3.89 9.25
C ILE A 232 15.70 3.06 10.50
N LYS A 233 14.46 2.63 10.74
CA LYS A 233 14.06 2.04 12.01
C LYS A 233 14.32 0.53 12.09
N VAL A 234 14.28 -0.20 10.97
CA VAL A 234 14.42 -1.67 10.93
C VAL A 234 15.82 -2.11 10.55
N PHE A 235 16.31 -1.69 9.38
CA PHE A 235 17.46 -2.36 8.76
C PHE A 235 18.82 -1.90 9.32
N LYS A 236 18.92 -0.68 9.88
CA LYS A 236 20.11 -0.15 10.58
C LYS A 236 21.47 -0.38 9.88
N ASP A 237 21.47 -0.64 8.58
CA ASP A 237 22.65 -0.98 7.78
C ASP A 237 22.76 -0.02 6.60
N ASP A 238 23.80 0.81 6.63
CA ASP A 238 24.08 1.84 5.64
C ASP A 238 24.44 1.27 4.26
N ALA A 239 25.03 0.07 4.18
CA ALA A 239 25.42 -0.56 2.92
C ALA A 239 24.19 -1.12 2.17
N PHE A 240 23.36 -1.91 2.84
CA PHE A 240 22.06 -2.35 2.30
C PHE A 240 21.17 -1.16 1.93
N SER A 241 21.26 -0.09 2.73
CA SER A 241 20.61 1.20 2.49
C SER A 241 21.02 1.86 1.16
N ASN A 242 22.30 1.78 0.77
CA ASN A 242 22.79 2.39 -0.46
C ASN A 242 22.35 1.60 -1.69
N ASP A 243 22.32 0.26 -1.60
CA ASP A 243 21.81 -0.62 -2.66
C ASP A 243 20.29 -0.44 -2.86
N LEU A 244 19.52 -0.35 -1.77
CA LEU A 244 18.09 -0.05 -1.83
C LEU A 244 17.80 1.35 -2.39
N LYS A 245 18.58 2.38 -2.03
CA LYS A 245 18.44 3.73 -2.62
C LYS A 245 18.71 3.74 -4.12
N ALA A 246 19.64 2.94 -4.60
CA ALA A 246 19.90 2.83 -6.03
C ALA A 246 18.74 2.15 -6.79
N ILE A 247 18.00 1.26 -6.11
CA ILE A 247 16.80 0.59 -6.65
C ILE A 247 15.56 1.50 -6.57
N PHE A 248 15.35 2.20 -5.46
CA PHE A 248 14.17 3.00 -5.16
C PHE A 248 14.44 4.51 -5.25
N ASP A 249 15.36 4.93 -6.12
CA ASP A 249 15.51 6.34 -6.44
C ASP A 249 14.23 6.82 -7.15
N LEU A 250 13.23 7.21 -6.36
CA LEU A 250 11.90 7.65 -6.78
C LEU A 250 11.98 8.77 -7.82
N SER A 251 13.12 9.48 -7.88
CA SER A 251 13.37 10.50 -8.89
C SER A 251 13.52 9.94 -10.32
N LYS A 252 13.91 8.66 -10.47
CA LYS A 252 14.00 7.92 -11.73
C LYS A 252 12.74 7.08 -12.03
N GLU A 253 12.03 6.59 -11.02
CA GLU A 253 10.77 5.85 -11.24
C GLU A 253 9.60 6.77 -11.66
N PHE A 254 9.67 8.04 -11.27
CA PHE A 254 8.81 9.08 -11.81
C PHE A 254 9.29 9.64 -13.16
N ASP A 255 10.28 9.02 -13.83
CA ASP A 255 10.64 9.36 -15.22
C ASP A 255 9.46 9.02 -16.18
N GLU A 256 8.56 10.01 -16.23
CA GLU A 256 7.86 10.63 -17.34
C GLU A 256 6.78 9.88 -18.11
N LEU A 257 6.61 8.55 -17.96
CA LEU A 257 5.50 7.86 -18.64
C LEU A 257 4.65 6.96 -17.75
N TYR A 258 5.27 6.15 -16.89
CA TYR A 258 4.52 5.12 -16.16
C TYR A 258 3.72 5.70 -14.99
N GLY A 259 4.32 6.59 -14.20
CA GLY A 259 3.62 7.32 -13.13
C GLY A 259 2.46 8.15 -13.67
N GLY A 260 2.66 8.82 -14.81
CA GLY A 260 1.62 9.60 -15.48
C GLY A 260 0.42 8.77 -15.93
N ILE A 261 0.68 7.59 -16.54
CA ILE A 261 -0.39 6.66 -16.94
C ILE A 261 -1.17 6.14 -15.73
N VAL A 262 -0.48 5.77 -14.65
CA VAL A 262 -1.11 5.25 -13.43
C VAL A 262 -1.98 6.32 -12.78
N LEU A 263 -1.47 7.54 -12.61
CA LEU A 263 -2.21 8.65 -12.02
C LEU A 263 -3.39 9.10 -12.90
N SER A 264 -3.21 9.13 -14.22
CA SER A 264 -4.29 9.43 -15.16
C SER A 264 -5.45 8.44 -15.04
N LYS A 265 -5.14 7.13 -14.95
CA LYS A 265 -6.13 6.08 -14.71
C LYS A 265 -6.78 6.23 -13.33
N LEU A 266 -6.00 6.50 -12.30
CA LEU A 266 -6.52 6.71 -10.94
C LEU A 266 -7.52 7.87 -10.91
N PHE A 267 -7.17 9.04 -11.43
CA PHE A 267 -8.07 10.18 -11.45
C PHE A 267 -9.36 9.88 -12.23
N SER A 268 -9.26 9.18 -13.36
CA SER A 268 -10.43 8.75 -14.14
C SER A 268 -11.33 7.82 -13.32
N LEU A 269 -10.75 6.86 -12.59
CA LEU A 269 -11.49 5.93 -11.72
C LEU A 269 -12.20 6.68 -10.58
N LEU A 270 -11.50 7.59 -9.91
CA LEU A 270 -12.04 8.38 -8.80
C LEU A 270 -13.18 9.29 -9.27
N ALA A 271 -13.00 9.98 -10.40
CA ALA A 271 -14.02 10.85 -10.96
C ALA A 271 -15.30 10.06 -11.34
N ASN A 272 -15.15 8.89 -11.97
CA ASN A 272 -16.27 8.03 -12.32
C ASN A 272 -17.00 7.52 -11.07
N TRP A 273 -16.27 7.10 -10.05
CA TRP A 273 -16.85 6.69 -8.77
C TRP A 273 -17.61 7.84 -8.10
N LYS A 274 -17.01 9.03 -8.01
CA LYS A 274 -17.63 10.19 -7.37
C LYS A 274 -18.93 10.59 -8.06
N LYS A 275 -18.95 10.59 -9.40
CA LYS A 275 -20.18 10.81 -10.20
C LYS A 275 -21.27 9.79 -9.86
N ALA A 276 -20.92 8.50 -9.81
CA ALA A 276 -21.89 7.45 -9.51
C ALA A 276 -22.49 7.59 -8.10
N VAL A 277 -21.67 7.95 -7.10
CA VAL A 277 -22.14 8.19 -5.73
C VAL A 277 -23.05 9.42 -5.65
N THR A 278 -22.72 10.52 -6.33
CA THR A 278 -23.55 11.73 -6.36
C THR A 278 -24.89 11.50 -7.04
N GLN A 279 -24.93 10.78 -8.17
CA GLN A 279 -26.16 10.45 -8.88
C GLN A 279 -27.12 9.60 -8.03
N ASN A 280 -26.60 8.63 -7.27
CA ASN A 280 -27.39 7.78 -6.38
C ASN A 280 -27.96 8.52 -5.16
N LYS A 281 -27.39 9.67 -4.78
CA LYS A 281 -27.93 10.52 -3.70
C LYS A 281 -29.08 11.42 -4.17
N GLY A 282 -29.18 11.71 -5.47
CA GLY A 282 -30.24 12.56 -6.04
C GLY A 282 -31.51 11.81 -6.47
N SER A 283 -31.50 10.48 -6.41
CA SER A 283 -32.62 9.60 -6.79
C SER A 283 -33.38 8.98 -5.60
N ARG A 284 -33.07 9.42 -4.37
CA ARG A 284 -33.78 9.10 -3.13
C ARG A 284 -34.41 10.36 -2.56
#